data_AF-A0A2P7MSE2-F1
#
_entry.id   AF-A0A2P7MSE2-F1
#
_cell.length_a   1.000
_cell.length_b   1.000
_cell.length_c   1.000
_cell.angle_alpha   90.00
_cell.angle_beta   90.00
_cell.angle_gamma   90.00
#
_symmetry.space_group_name_H-M   'P 1'
#
loop_
_entity.id
_entity.type
_entity.pdbx_description
1 polymer ?
#
loop_
_entity_poly.entity_id
_entity_poly.type
_entity_poly.pdbx_seq_one_letter_code
_entity_poly.pdbx_strand_id
1 'polypeptide(L)'
;MSNPSKSKTEFQSDLAQGSINGSVDDILRVCRVIRTTKETLNPKDFKDLREESPFSEKVWSKLLQIGLDDRLEGVKKKLPPLYTTIHLIHCLTDEELESGVRDGHIHPKVSQGSLNRWIRHMRFHGGQEVIPEDFKILVQVIAPPDLSEEVLERFKGDLEGLMSRYGFRTQYEEDQSMVEVRQQRSQDRSQELVSVLTKDLQSTWKEGEQDLKNLFSLNSLDDLVLAPMSSFTGFLNRVSGNREKFWENHGTDYIHKVALEYLRTTNKGQRFNYRRRLKEVADTHENLAGKATEALNKWMKY
;
A
#
# COMPACT_ATOMS: atom_id res chain seq x y z
N MET A 1 21.79 -21.01 -41.25
CA MET A 1 20.50 -21.51 -41.77
C MET A 1 19.48 -20.41 -41.55
N SER A 2 18.99 -19.78 -42.62
CA SER A 2 17.99 -18.72 -42.50
C SER A 2 16.67 -19.31 -41.99
N ASN A 3 16.24 -18.89 -40.80
CA ASN A 3 14.89 -19.19 -40.33
C ASN A 3 13.88 -18.60 -41.32
N PRO A 4 12.85 -19.36 -41.75
CA PRO A 4 11.80 -18.81 -42.59
C PRO A 4 11.17 -17.60 -41.88
N SER A 5 11.07 -16.47 -42.60
CA SER A 5 10.50 -15.24 -42.08
C SER A 5 9.02 -15.50 -41.78
N LYS A 6 8.70 -15.69 -40.49
CA LYS A 6 7.33 -15.80 -40.02
C LYS A 6 6.58 -14.50 -40.33
N SER A 7 5.36 -14.64 -40.82
CA SER A 7 4.44 -13.55 -41.11
C SER A 7 3.81 -12.98 -39.82
N LYS A 8 3.30 -11.73 -39.88
CA LYS A 8 2.56 -11.09 -38.78
C LYS A 8 1.42 -11.96 -38.24
N THR A 9 0.68 -12.62 -39.14
CA THR A 9 -0.46 -13.49 -38.78
C THR A 9 -0.03 -14.74 -38.01
N GLU A 10 1.12 -15.32 -38.34
CA GLU A 10 1.67 -16.47 -37.59
C GLU A 10 2.06 -16.05 -36.17
N PHE A 11 2.65 -14.86 -36.00
CA PHE A 11 2.96 -14.35 -34.67
C PHE A 11 1.71 -14.02 -33.84
N GLN A 12 0.64 -13.53 -34.46
CA GLN A 12 -0.65 -13.35 -33.77
C GLN A 12 -1.21 -14.68 -33.26
N SER A 13 -1.14 -15.72 -34.08
CA SER A 13 -1.55 -17.07 -33.67
C SER A 13 -0.70 -17.59 -32.51
N ASP A 14 0.63 -17.44 -32.58
CA ASP A 14 1.56 -17.85 -31.52
C ASP A 14 1.29 -17.11 -30.19
N LEU A 15 0.96 -15.81 -30.23
CA LEU A 15 0.60 -15.03 -29.05
C LEU A 15 -0.74 -15.44 -28.46
N ALA A 16 -1.74 -15.73 -29.30
CA ALA A 16 -3.06 -16.17 -28.87
C ALA A 16 -3.07 -17.54 -28.19
N GLN A 17 -2.09 -18.40 -28.51
CA GLN A 17 -1.91 -19.70 -27.86
C GLN A 17 -1.17 -19.62 -26.51
N GLY A 18 -0.52 -18.50 -26.22
CA GLY A 18 0.21 -18.30 -24.98
C GLY A 18 -0.64 -17.68 -23.88
N SER A 19 -0.25 -17.87 -22.62
CA SER A 19 -0.93 -17.28 -21.46
C SER A 19 0.04 -16.59 -20.53
N ILE A 20 -0.26 -15.32 -20.19
CA ILE A 20 0.48 -14.56 -19.17
C ILE A 20 -0.03 -14.82 -17.74
N ASN A 21 -1.14 -15.56 -17.63
CA ASN A 21 -1.74 -16.01 -16.37
C ASN A 21 -1.51 -17.52 -16.14
N GLY A 22 -0.67 -18.14 -16.96
CA GLY A 22 -0.38 -19.57 -16.93
C GLY A 22 0.87 -19.91 -16.13
N SER A 23 1.52 -21.01 -16.51
CA SER A 23 2.79 -21.43 -15.92
C SER A 23 3.94 -20.48 -16.29
N VAL A 24 5.08 -20.61 -15.60
CA VAL A 24 6.32 -19.90 -15.97
C VAL A 24 6.70 -20.21 -17.43
N ASP A 25 6.52 -21.45 -17.88
CA ASP A 25 6.79 -21.87 -19.26
C ASP A 25 5.91 -21.13 -20.27
N ASP A 26 4.63 -20.94 -19.96
CA ASP A 26 3.69 -20.21 -20.82
C ASP A 26 4.07 -18.74 -20.91
N ILE A 27 4.39 -18.12 -19.78
CA ILE A 27 4.83 -16.71 -19.73
C ILE A 27 6.11 -16.54 -20.56
N LEU A 28 7.13 -17.38 -20.32
CA LEU A 28 8.39 -17.29 -21.05
C LEU A 28 8.23 -17.62 -22.54
N ARG A 29 7.28 -18.50 -22.92
CA ARG A 29 6.92 -18.73 -24.32
C ARG A 29 6.39 -17.46 -24.96
N VAL A 30 5.45 -16.76 -24.32
CA VAL A 30 4.93 -15.48 -24.82
C VAL A 30 6.06 -14.45 -24.96
N CYS A 31 6.94 -14.33 -23.96
CA CYS A 31 8.09 -13.42 -24.02
C CYS A 31 9.04 -13.74 -25.18
N ARG A 32 9.31 -15.03 -25.44
CA ARG A 32 10.12 -15.46 -26.60
C ARG A 32 9.47 -15.08 -27.92
N VAL A 33 8.16 -15.29 -28.07
CA VAL A 33 7.43 -14.89 -29.28
C VAL A 33 7.54 -13.37 -29.49
N ILE A 34 7.37 -12.57 -28.44
CA ILE A 34 7.50 -11.10 -28.50
C ILE A 34 8.93 -10.66 -28.82
N ARG A 35 9.96 -11.37 -28.34
CA ARG A 35 11.35 -11.10 -28.73
C ARG A 35 11.57 -11.43 -30.21
N THR A 36 11.15 -12.61 -30.66
CA THR A 36 11.33 -13.02 -32.06
C THR A 36 10.62 -12.04 -32.99
N THR A 37 9.41 -11.56 -32.67
CA THR A 37 8.73 -10.55 -33.48
C THR A 37 9.54 -9.26 -33.60
N LYS A 38 10.17 -8.81 -32.51
CA LYS A 38 11.02 -7.62 -32.49
C LYS A 38 12.27 -7.78 -33.36
N GLU A 39 12.82 -8.99 -33.43
CA GLU A 39 14.02 -9.31 -34.20
C GLU A 39 13.72 -9.55 -35.69
N THR A 40 12.52 -10.05 -36.03
CA THR A 40 12.20 -10.47 -37.40
C THR A 40 11.30 -9.51 -38.17
N LEU A 41 10.39 -8.79 -37.50
CA LEU A 41 9.46 -7.88 -38.17
C LEU A 41 10.08 -6.49 -38.34
N ASN A 42 9.69 -5.81 -39.42
CA ASN A 42 10.04 -4.40 -39.58
C ASN A 42 9.31 -3.54 -38.51
N PRO A 43 9.76 -2.30 -38.26
CA PRO A 43 9.21 -1.46 -37.19
C PRO A 43 7.71 -1.17 -37.32
N LYS A 44 7.19 -1.09 -38.54
CA LYS A 44 5.76 -0.85 -38.80
C LYS A 44 4.94 -2.07 -38.41
N ASP A 45 5.29 -3.24 -38.94
CA ASP A 45 4.58 -4.49 -38.66
C ASP A 45 4.69 -4.88 -37.18
N PHE A 46 5.81 -4.60 -36.53
CA PHE A 46 5.98 -4.79 -35.09
C PHE A 46 5.05 -3.87 -34.27
N LYS A 47 4.93 -2.60 -34.68
CA LYS A 47 4.01 -1.64 -34.03
C LYS A 47 2.55 -2.07 -34.22
N ASP A 48 2.17 -2.40 -35.44
CA ASP A 48 0.81 -2.84 -35.75
C ASP A 48 0.46 -4.13 -35.00
N LEU A 49 1.40 -5.09 -34.92
CA LEU A 49 1.22 -6.31 -34.14
C LEU A 49 1.00 -6.04 -32.65
N ARG A 50 1.74 -5.09 -32.07
CA ARG A 50 1.60 -4.68 -30.67
C ARG A 50 0.23 -4.06 -30.40
N GLU A 51 -0.24 -3.20 -31.30
CA GLU A 51 -1.54 -2.52 -31.19
C GLU A 51 -2.72 -3.49 -31.35
N GLU A 52 -2.56 -4.51 -32.20
CA GLU A 52 -3.55 -5.56 -32.42
C GLU A 52 -3.48 -6.71 -31.40
N SER A 53 -2.50 -6.70 -30.49
CA SER A 53 -2.32 -7.77 -29.51
C SER A 53 -3.36 -7.70 -28.39
N PRO A 54 -3.66 -8.83 -27.71
CA PRO A 54 -4.55 -8.84 -26.54
C PRO A 54 -3.97 -8.15 -25.30
N PHE A 55 -2.70 -7.72 -25.34
CA PHE A 55 -2.02 -7.08 -24.22
C PHE A 55 -2.00 -5.56 -24.36
N SER A 56 -2.16 -4.85 -23.24
CA SER A 56 -1.93 -3.40 -23.23
C SER A 56 -0.46 -3.08 -23.52
N GLU A 57 -0.19 -1.88 -24.02
CA GLU A 57 1.16 -1.41 -24.33
C GLU A 57 2.13 -1.57 -23.14
N LYS A 58 1.65 -1.29 -21.92
CA LYS A 58 2.44 -1.44 -20.70
C LYS A 58 2.80 -2.90 -20.41
N VAL A 59 1.88 -3.84 -20.65
CA VAL A 59 2.13 -5.27 -20.45
C VAL A 59 3.08 -5.78 -21.54
N TRP A 60 2.85 -5.40 -22.79
CA TRP A 60 3.72 -5.75 -23.91
C TRP A 60 5.19 -5.36 -23.65
N SER A 61 5.42 -4.11 -23.22
CA SER A 61 6.77 -3.62 -22.93
C SER A 61 7.47 -4.44 -21.84
N LYS A 62 6.75 -4.86 -20.80
CA LYS A 62 7.30 -5.73 -19.74
C LYS A 62 7.64 -7.12 -20.24
N LEU A 63 6.77 -7.73 -21.04
CA LEU A 63 7.00 -9.06 -21.59
C LEU A 63 8.18 -9.06 -22.58
N LEU A 64 8.32 -7.99 -23.37
CA LEU A 64 9.49 -7.80 -24.23
C LEU A 64 10.77 -7.70 -23.41
N GLN A 65 10.78 -6.89 -22.35
CA GLN A 65 11.92 -6.77 -21.44
C GLN A 65 12.33 -8.10 -20.82
N ILE A 66 11.35 -8.90 -20.35
CA ILE A 66 11.59 -10.27 -19.87
C ILE A 66 12.17 -11.14 -20.99
N GLY A 67 11.63 -11.07 -22.21
CA GLY A 67 12.08 -11.89 -23.34
C GLY A 67 13.52 -11.57 -23.79
N LEU A 68 13.96 -10.33 -23.61
CA LEU A 68 15.32 -9.87 -23.91
C LEU A 68 16.35 -10.26 -22.82
N ASP A 69 15.90 -10.76 -21.67
CA ASP A 69 16.78 -11.13 -20.57
C ASP A 69 17.15 -12.61 -20.58
N ASP A 70 18.31 -12.89 -21.19
CA ASP A 70 18.84 -14.26 -21.31
C ASP A 70 19.19 -14.90 -19.95
N ARG A 71 19.39 -14.10 -18.89
CA ARG A 71 19.75 -14.59 -17.55
C ARG A 71 18.62 -15.40 -16.92
N LEU A 72 17.37 -15.09 -17.27
CA LEU A 72 16.19 -15.72 -16.68
C LEU A 72 16.06 -17.21 -17.01
N GLU A 73 16.62 -17.67 -18.13
CA GLU A 73 16.57 -19.09 -18.51
C GLU A 73 17.42 -19.94 -17.54
N GLY A 74 18.56 -19.40 -17.07
CA GLY A 74 19.42 -20.07 -16.08
C GLY A 74 18.75 -20.27 -14.72
N VAL A 75 17.80 -19.40 -14.36
CA VAL A 75 17.06 -19.44 -13.09
C VAL A 75 15.60 -19.85 -13.24
N LYS A 76 15.20 -20.34 -14.43
CA LYS A 76 13.80 -20.64 -14.80
C LYS A 76 13.04 -21.47 -13.76
N LYS A 77 13.68 -22.50 -13.20
CA LYS A 77 13.07 -23.39 -12.18
C LYS A 77 12.76 -22.69 -10.85
N LYS A 78 13.32 -21.49 -10.63
CA LYS A 78 13.14 -20.69 -9.42
C LYS A 78 12.15 -19.53 -9.62
N LEU A 79 11.74 -19.25 -10.85
CA LEU A 79 10.85 -18.14 -11.15
C LEU A 79 9.42 -18.39 -10.62
N PRO A 80 8.75 -17.34 -10.12
CA PRO A 80 7.34 -17.40 -9.73
C PRO A 80 6.42 -17.33 -10.97
N PRO A 81 5.22 -17.95 -10.94
CA PRO A 81 4.28 -18.00 -12.05
C PRO A 81 3.45 -16.70 -12.17
N LEU A 82 4.14 -15.54 -12.18
CA LEU A 82 3.50 -14.23 -12.35
C LEU A 82 4.42 -13.29 -13.12
N TYR A 83 4.00 -12.86 -14.31
CA TYR A 83 4.84 -12.05 -15.20
C TYR A 83 5.27 -10.73 -14.55
N THR A 84 4.45 -10.13 -13.68
CA THR A 84 4.84 -8.90 -12.96
C THR A 84 5.96 -9.12 -11.96
N THR A 85 6.07 -10.33 -11.39
CA THR A 85 7.15 -10.67 -10.46
C THR A 85 8.40 -11.11 -11.22
N ILE A 86 8.25 -11.83 -12.34
CA ILE A 86 9.37 -12.11 -13.25
C ILE A 86 9.96 -10.80 -13.80
N HIS A 87 9.12 -9.82 -14.12
CA HIS A 87 9.57 -8.48 -14.53
C HIS A 87 10.41 -7.78 -13.45
N LEU A 88 10.06 -7.93 -12.16
CA LEU A 88 10.89 -7.41 -11.07
C LEU A 88 12.26 -8.11 -11.00
N ILE A 89 12.29 -9.42 -11.23
CA ILE A 89 13.54 -10.21 -11.25
C ILE A 89 14.42 -9.76 -12.41
N HIS A 90 13.85 -9.47 -13.58
CA HIS A 90 14.57 -8.88 -14.70
C HIS A 90 15.26 -7.55 -14.33
N CYS A 91 14.62 -6.72 -13.51
CA CYS A 91 15.18 -5.43 -13.08
C CYS A 91 16.30 -5.53 -12.03
N LEU A 92 16.76 -6.74 -11.70
CA LEU A 92 17.90 -6.98 -10.81
C LEU A 92 19.22 -6.92 -11.59
N THR A 93 20.29 -6.46 -10.93
CA THR A 93 21.65 -6.69 -11.44
C THR A 93 22.02 -8.17 -11.32
N ASP A 94 23.13 -8.57 -11.92
CA ASP A 94 23.60 -9.97 -11.88
C ASP A 94 23.90 -10.40 -10.44
N GLU A 95 24.57 -9.55 -9.67
CA GLU A 95 24.91 -9.79 -8.27
C GLU A 95 23.66 -9.94 -7.40
N GLU A 96 22.66 -9.09 -7.65
CA GLU A 96 21.39 -9.12 -6.97
C GLU A 96 20.62 -10.40 -7.30
N LEU A 97 20.55 -10.77 -8.58
CA LEU A 97 19.89 -11.99 -9.04
C LEU A 97 20.53 -13.23 -8.41
N GLU A 98 21.86 -13.33 -8.44
CA GLU A 98 22.61 -14.42 -7.83
C GLU A 98 22.38 -14.50 -6.31
N SER A 99 22.46 -13.36 -5.63
CA SER A 99 22.19 -13.25 -4.19
C SER A 99 20.78 -13.69 -3.84
N GLY A 100 19.77 -13.18 -4.56
CA GLY A 100 18.37 -13.52 -4.32
C GLY A 100 18.05 -14.99 -4.55
N VAL A 101 18.70 -15.64 -5.52
CA VAL A 101 18.55 -17.09 -5.77
C VAL A 101 19.26 -17.91 -4.70
N ARG A 102 20.50 -17.55 -4.35
CA ARG A 102 21.32 -18.22 -3.33
C ARG A 102 20.66 -18.18 -1.94
N ASP A 103 20.15 -17.01 -1.56
CA ASP A 103 19.56 -16.76 -0.24
C ASP A 103 18.09 -17.21 -0.17
N GLY A 104 17.53 -17.72 -1.28
CA GLY A 104 16.18 -18.25 -1.33
C GLY A 104 15.06 -17.20 -1.38
N HIS A 105 15.39 -15.93 -1.61
CA HIS A 105 14.42 -14.85 -1.80
C HIS A 105 13.74 -14.89 -3.19
N ILE A 106 14.37 -15.52 -4.18
CA ILE A 106 13.78 -15.85 -5.48
C ILE A 106 13.43 -17.33 -5.50
N HIS A 107 12.14 -17.62 -5.44
CA HIS A 107 11.60 -18.98 -5.48
C HIS A 107 10.18 -19.01 -6.07
N PRO A 108 9.66 -20.17 -6.53
CA PRO A 108 8.39 -20.22 -7.25
C PRO A 108 7.15 -19.76 -6.48
N LYS A 109 7.25 -19.66 -5.15
CA LYS A 109 6.16 -19.23 -4.25
C LYS A 109 6.33 -17.79 -3.76
N VAL A 110 7.35 -17.06 -4.21
CA VAL A 110 7.59 -15.70 -3.73
C VAL A 110 6.47 -14.77 -4.20
N SER A 111 5.94 -13.97 -3.29
CA SER A 111 5.00 -12.92 -3.67
C SER A 111 5.74 -11.67 -4.15
N GLN A 112 5.13 -10.93 -5.06
CA GLN A 112 5.67 -9.66 -5.56
C GLN A 112 6.05 -8.70 -4.42
N GLY A 113 5.22 -8.63 -3.38
CA GLY A 113 5.47 -7.78 -2.21
C GLY A 113 6.65 -8.24 -1.35
N SER A 114 6.84 -9.55 -1.20
CA SER A 114 7.99 -10.10 -0.46
C SER A 114 9.31 -9.84 -1.20
N LEU A 115 9.32 -10.05 -2.52
CA LEU A 115 10.48 -9.78 -3.35
C LEU A 115 10.85 -8.29 -3.31
N ASN A 116 9.88 -7.38 -3.45
CA ASN A 116 10.11 -5.94 -3.33
C ASN A 116 10.70 -5.52 -1.98
N ARG A 117 10.26 -6.13 -0.86
CA ARG A 117 10.85 -5.85 0.46
C ARG A 117 12.30 -6.29 0.54
N TRP A 118 12.62 -7.47 0.00
CA TRP A 118 13.99 -7.95 -0.04
C TRP A 118 14.88 -7.07 -0.94
N ILE A 119 14.42 -6.69 -2.14
CA ILE A 119 15.16 -5.78 -3.03
C ILE A 119 15.48 -4.46 -2.31
N ARG A 120 14.50 -3.90 -1.60
CA ARG A 120 14.72 -2.70 -0.79
C ARG A 120 15.75 -2.95 0.30
N HIS A 121 15.59 -4.01 1.09
CA HIS A 121 16.54 -4.34 2.15
C HIS A 121 17.96 -4.53 1.61
N MET A 122 18.13 -5.22 0.48
CA MET A 122 19.47 -5.48 -0.07
C MET A 122 20.09 -4.21 -0.68
N ARG A 123 19.30 -3.37 -1.35
CA ARG A 123 19.80 -2.10 -1.91
C ARG A 123 20.01 -0.99 -0.87
N PHE A 124 19.35 -1.08 0.29
CA PHE A 124 19.30 0.02 1.27
C PHE A 124 19.74 -0.36 2.70
N HIS A 125 19.90 -1.65 3.05
CA HIS A 125 20.22 -2.07 4.43
C HIS A 125 21.50 -2.93 4.53
N GLY A 126 22.35 -2.89 3.52
CA GLY A 126 23.74 -3.39 3.61
C GLY A 126 24.69 -2.40 4.30
N GLY A 127 24.40 -2.01 5.56
CA GLY A 127 25.37 -1.46 6.52
C GLY A 127 26.08 -0.13 6.22
N GLN A 128 25.73 0.90 7.01
CA GLN A 128 26.33 2.25 7.08
C GLN A 128 26.20 3.13 5.82
N GLU A 129 25.69 4.35 6.02
CA GLU A 129 25.80 5.46 5.08
C GLU A 129 27.28 5.85 4.90
N VAL A 130 28.05 5.02 4.20
CA VAL A 130 29.33 5.44 3.65
C VAL A 130 29.00 6.01 2.29
N ILE A 131 28.94 7.34 2.21
CA ILE A 131 29.10 8.04 0.93
C ILE A 131 30.36 7.43 0.30
N PRO A 132 30.30 6.82 -0.91
CA PRO A 132 31.50 6.27 -1.52
C PRO A 132 32.58 7.36 -1.57
N GLU A 133 33.86 7.05 -1.32
CA GLU A 133 34.94 8.05 -1.20
C GLU A 133 35.01 9.05 -2.38
N ASP A 134 34.47 8.66 -3.53
CA ASP A 134 34.39 9.46 -4.76
C ASP A 134 33.23 10.49 -4.81
N PHE A 135 32.35 10.49 -3.81
CA PHE A 135 31.17 11.38 -3.76
C PHE A 135 31.22 12.29 -2.54
N LYS A 136 30.73 13.51 -2.68
CA LYS A 136 30.56 14.47 -1.59
C LYS A 136 29.13 14.99 -1.56
N ILE A 137 28.61 15.25 -0.37
CA ILE A 137 27.34 15.98 -0.22
C ILE A 137 27.54 17.39 -0.79
N LEU A 138 26.80 17.71 -1.84
CA LEU A 138 26.84 19.03 -2.46
C LEU A 138 25.79 19.97 -1.84
N VAL A 139 24.58 19.47 -1.60
CA VAL A 139 23.45 20.25 -1.06
C VAL A 139 22.52 19.36 -0.24
N GLN A 140 21.92 19.92 0.80
CA GLN A 140 20.81 19.32 1.55
C GLN A 140 19.55 20.14 1.29
N VAL A 141 18.44 19.48 0.95
CA VAL A 141 17.16 20.14 0.66
C VAL A 141 16.20 19.91 1.82
N ILE A 142 15.70 20.99 2.41
CA ILE A 142 14.74 20.95 3.51
C ILE A 142 13.35 21.29 2.96
N ALA A 143 12.37 20.43 3.26
CA ALA A 143 10.98 20.62 2.84
C ALA A 143 10.11 21.21 3.98
N PRO A 144 9.05 21.97 3.66
CA PRO A 144 8.06 22.37 4.65
C PRO A 144 7.25 21.16 5.17
N PRO A 145 6.77 21.19 6.43
CA PRO A 145 6.14 20.04 7.09
C PRO A 145 4.78 19.62 6.52
N ASP A 146 4.16 20.49 5.73
CA ASP A 146 2.85 20.34 5.08
C ASP A 146 2.94 20.13 3.55
N LEU A 147 4.13 19.78 3.04
CA LEU A 147 4.35 19.49 1.63
C LEU A 147 3.39 18.41 1.12
N SER A 148 2.66 18.70 0.04
CA SER A 148 1.75 17.73 -0.58
C SER A 148 2.52 16.64 -1.35
N GLU A 149 1.96 15.44 -1.40
CA GLU A 149 2.55 14.27 -2.07
C GLU A 149 2.76 14.52 -3.57
N GLU A 150 1.82 15.19 -4.23
CA GLU A 150 1.93 15.60 -5.64
C GLU A 150 3.13 16.53 -5.89
N VAL A 151 3.38 17.48 -4.99
CA VAL A 151 4.52 18.40 -5.12
C VAL A 151 5.83 17.67 -4.86
N LEU A 152 5.86 16.73 -3.90
CA LEU A 152 7.02 15.91 -3.62
C LEU A 152 7.37 14.99 -4.80
N GLU A 153 6.39 14.34 -5.41
CA GLU A 153 6.60 13.48 -6.58
C GLU A 153 7.13 14.29 -7.78
N ARG A 154 6.54 15.45 -8.04
CA ARG A 154 7.04 16.35 -9.09
C ARG A 154 8.49 16.77 -8.81
N PHE A 155 8.79 17.17 -7.57
CA PHE A 155 10.14 17.54 -7.16
C PHE A 155 11.14 16.38 -7.33
N LYS A 156 10.76 15.15 -6.94
CA LYS A 156 11.61 13.96 -7.15
C LYS A 156 11.88 13.73 -8.64
N GLY A 157 10.86 13.83 -9.49
CA GLY A 157 11.03 13.69 -10.95
C GLY A 157 11.92 14.78 -11.55
N ASP A 158 11.77 16.03 -11.13
CA ASP A 158 12.63 17.14 -11.56
C ASP A 158 14.09 16.92 -11.12
N LEU A 159 14.28 16.42 -9.89
CA LEU A 159 15.59 16.08 -9.33
C LEU A 159 16.26 14.93 -10.09
N GLU A 160 15.54 13.86 -10.39
CA GLU A 160 16.04 12.75 -11.23
C GLU A 160 16.49 13.23 -12.61
N GLY A 161 15.71 14.13 -13.22
CA GLY A 161 16.05 14.77 -14.49
C GLY A 161 17.31 15.63 -14.44
N LEU A 162 17.61 16.26 -13.30
CA LEU A 162 18.86 16.99 -13.07
C LEU A 162 20.02 16.04 -12.81
N MET A 163 19.82 15.04 -11.96
CA MET A 163 20.83 14.04 -11.63
C MET A 163 21.35 13.31 -12.87
N SER A 164 20.45 12.86 -13.74
CA SER A 164 20.82 12.16 -14.97
C SER A 164 21.67 13.00 -15.89
N ARG A 165 21.54 14.34 -15.88
CA ARG A 165 22.32 15.24 -16.73
C ARG A 165 23.74 15.46 -16.22
N TYR A 166 23.91 15.47 -14.89
CA TYR A 166 25.17 15.84 -14.26
C TYR A 166 25.89 14.67 -13.58
N GLY A 167 25.34 13.45 -13.67
CA GLY A 167 25.92 12.26 -13.05
C GLY A 167 25.81 12.23 -11.54
N PHE A 168 24.90 13.01 -10.94
CA PHE A 168 24.72 13.04 -9.49
C PHE A 168 23.89 11.85 -8.99
N ARG A 169 24.09 11.50 -7.72
CA ARG A 169 23.30 10.50 -6.99
C ARG A 169 22.55 11.18 -5.86
N THR A 170 21.32 10.77 -5.61
CA THR A 170 20.51 11.25 -4.49
C THR A 170 20.42 10.21 -3.43
N GLN A 171 20.42 10.71 -2.20
CA GLN A 171 20.15 9.96 -1.00
C GLN A 171 18.88 10.55 -0.45
N TYR A 172 17.84 9.73 -0.36
CA TYR A 172 16.62 10.08 0.35
C TYR A 172 16.78 9.51 1.75
N GLU A 173 16.61 10.33 2.79
CA GLU A 173 16.34 9.80 4.12
C GLU A 173 15.11 8.88 4.02
N GLU A 174 15.16 7.74 4.71
CA GLU A 174 14.17 6.68 4.59
C GLU A 174 12.72 7.19 4.66
N ASP A 175 11.83 6.47 3.97
CA ASP A 175 10.37 6.48 4.17
C ASP A 175 9.94 6.20 5.64
N GLN A 176 10.87 6.05 6.59
CA GLN A 176 10.62 6.05 8.03
C GLN A 176 9.82 7.29 8.46
N SER A 177 10.09 8.46 7.87
CA SER A 177 9.39 9.67 8.27
C SER A 177 7.88 9.61 8.05
N MET A 178 7.36 9.14 6.91
CA MET A 178 5.90 9.21 6.66
C MET A 178 5.08 8.13 7.38
N VAL A 179 5.58 6.90 7.50
CA VAL A 179 4.82 5.83 8.17
C VAL A 179 4.85 6.05 9.69
N GLU A 180 6.00 6.44 10.24
CA GLU A 180 6.09 6.83 11.65
C GLU A 180 5.33 8.12 11.92
N VAL A 181 5.39 9.14 11.05
CA VAL A 181 4.54 10.34 11.18
C VAL A 181 3.06 9.98 11.04
N ARG A 182 2.66 9.02 10.19
CA ARG A 182 1.26 8.57 10.12
C ARG A 182 0.85 7.79 11.37
N GLN A 183 1.72 6.95 11.92
CA GLN A 183 1.46 6.25 13.17
C GLN A 183 1.42 7.21 14.35
N GLN A 184 2.38 8.13 14.45
CA GLN A 184 2.44 9.19 15.44
C GLN A 184 1.21 10.09 15.34
N ARG A 185 0.86 10.59 14.15
CA ARG A 185 -0.39 11.36 13.95
C ARG A 185 -1.63 10.55 14.33
N SER A 186 -1.66 9.25 14.03
CA SER A 186 -2.79 8.38 14.43
C SER A 186 -2.85 8.20 15.96
N GLN A 187 -1.69 8.12 16.62
CA GLN A 187 -1.57 8.04 18.08
C GLN A 187 -1.95 9.38 18.73
N ASP A 188 -1.41 10.50 18.26
CA ASP A 188 -1.74 11.85 18.75
C ASP A 188 -3.24 12.13 18.62
N ARG A 189 -3.84 11.80 17.46
CA ARG A 189 -5.29 11.93 17.23
C ARG A 189 -6.10 10.98 18.11
N SER A 190 -5.59 9.78 18.37
CA SER A 190 -6.21 8.84 19.31
C SER A 190 -6.19 9.39 20.72
N GLN A 191 -5.10 10.02 21.16
CA GLN A 191 -4.99 10.67 22.47
C GLN A 191 -5.91 11.90 22.58
N GLU A 192 -6.05 12.68 21.51
CA GLU A 192 -7.02 13.78 21.44
C GLU A 192 -8.45 13.27 21.65
N LEU A 193 -8.86 12.21 20.95
CA LEU A 193 -10.19 11.60 21.11
C LEU A 193 -10.40 10.96 22.48
N VAL A 194 -9.37 10.34 23.06
CA VAL A 194 -9.44 9.85 24.45
C VAL A 194 -9.70 11.01 25.40
N SER A 195 -8.98 12.12 25.26
CA SER A 195 -9.14 13.31 26.11
C SER A 195 -10.54 13.93 25.98
N VAL A 196 -11.08 13.99 24.76
CA VAL A 196 -12.46 14.45 24.50
C VAL A 196 -13.46 13.53 25.19
N LEU A 197 -13.37 12.22 24.98
CA LEU A 197 -14.28 11.25 25.59
C LEU A 197 -14.19 11.22 27.12
N THR A 198 -12.97 11.28 27.68
CA THR A 198 -12.78 11.34 29.14
C THR A 198 -13.42 12.60 29.73
N LYS A 199 -13.34 13.73 29.03
CA LYS A 199 -14.00 14.97 29.46
C LYS A 199 -15.53 14.85 29.38
N ASP A 200 -16.05 14.42 28.23
CA ASP A 200 -17.48 14.39 27.95
C ASP A 200 -18.21 13.37 28.85
N LEU A 201 -17.58 12.22 29.15
CA LEU A 201 -18.17 11.16 29.96
C LEU A 201 -17.94 11.29 31.47
N GLN A 202 -17.28 12.36 31.93
CA GLN A 202 -16.88 12.48 33.33
C GLN A 202 -18.08 12.54 34.29
N SER A 203 -19.14 13.28 33.96
CA SER A 203 -20.37 13.35 34.77
C SER A 203 -21.09 12.01 34.77
N THR A 204 -21.30 11.43 33.59
CA THR A 204 -21.95 10.12 33.40
C THR A 204 -21.24 9.02 34.18
N TRP A 205 -19.91 9.03 34.21
CA TRP A 205 -19.14 8.07 34.99
C TRP A 205 -19.30 8.28 36.50
N LYS A 206 -19.34 9.53 36.98
CA LYS A 206 -19.56 9.82 38.40
C LYS A 206 -20.96 9.41 38.87
N GLU A 207 -21.96 9.67 38.04
CA GLU A 207 -23.38 9.37 38.32
C GLU A 207 -23.72 7.88 38.11
N GLY A 208 -22.93 7.15 37.32
CA GLY A 208 -23.14 5.73 37.06
C GLY A 208 -23.02 4.87 38.31
N GLU A 209 -24.02 4.02 38.53
CA GLU A 209 -24.08 3.07 39.65
C GLU A 209 -22.90 2.08 39.63
N GLN A 210 -22.39 1.71 40.82
CA GLN A 210 -21.24 0.82 40.93
C GLN A 210 -21.53 -0.59 40.38
N ASP A 211 -22.76 -1.08 40.53
CA ASP A 211 -23.16 -2.39 40.01
C ASP A 211 -23.12 -2.44 38.48
N LEU A 212 -23.47 -1.33 37.81
CA LEU A 212 -23.33 -1.21 36.36
C LEU A 212 -21.85 -1.19 35.94
N LYS A 213 -21.00 -0.47 36.67
CA LYS A 213 -19.55 -0.46 36.40
C LYS A 213 -18.96 -1.87 36.51
N ASN A 214 -19.34 -2.61 37.55
CA ASN A 214 -18.93 -4.00 37.77
C ASN A 214 -19.43 -4.93 36.64
N LEU A 215 -20.69 -4.78 36.22
CA LEU A 215 -21.30 -5.59 35.14
C LEU A 215 -20.50 -5.51 33.83
N PHE A 216 -19.94 -4.34 33.51
CA PHE A 216 -19.13 -4.13 32.31
C PHE A 216 -17.61 -4.27 32.56
N SER A 217 -17.20 -4.69 33.77
CA SER A 217 -15.80 -4.83 34.18
C SER A 217 -14.99 -3.53 34.04
N LEU A 218 -15.60 -2.40 34.43
CA LEU A 218 -15.00 -1.07 34.35
C LEU A 218 -14.56 -0.62 35.74
N ASN A 219 -13.26 -0.39 35.94
CA ASN A 219 -12.72 0.08 37.22
C ASN A 219 -12.40 1.58 37.21
N SER A 220 -12.29 2.17 36.02
CA SER A 220 -11.99 3.58 35.82
C SER A 220 -12.75 4.18 34.63
N LEU A 221 -12.77 5.51 34.56
CA LEU A 221 -13.28 6.22 33.38
C LEU A 221 -12.43 5.91 32.13
N ASP A 222 -11.12 5.75 32.29
CA ASP A 222 -10.24 5.36 31.18
C ASP A 222 -10.58 3.95 30.68
N ASP A 223 -10.95 3.03 31.58
CA ASP A 223 -11.43 1.70 31.20
C ASP A 223 -12.68 1.82 30.33
N LEU A 224 -13.64 2.67 30.69
CA LEU A 224 -14.84 2.92 29.88
C LEU A 224 -14.45 3.42 28.48
N VAL A 225 -13.61 4.47 28.40
CA VAL A 225 -13.20 5.08 27.12
C VAL A 225 -12.44 4.09 26.23
N LEU A 226 -11.60 3.24 26.80
CA LEU A 226 -10.76 2.30 26.07
C LEU A 226 -11.41 0.93 25.84
N ALA A 227 -12.52 0.63 26.52
CA ALA A 227 -13.23 -0.65 26.43
C ALA A 227 -13.73 -0.96 25.01
N PRO A 228 -13.96 -2.24 24.67
CA PRO A 228 -14.59 -2.62 23.41
C PRO A 228 -15.94 -1.92 23.21
N MET A 229 -16.31 -1.69 21.94
CA MET A 229 -17.54 -0.97 21.58
C MET A 229 -18.80 -1.53 22.27
N SER A 230 -18.89 -2.85 22.47
CA SER A 230 -20.01 -3.49 23.16
C SER A 230 -20.14 -3.06 24.63
N SER A 231 -19.02 -2.96 25.35
CA SER A 231 -19.02 -2.54 26.76
C SER A 231 -19.27 -1.04 26.88
N PHE A 232 -18.66 -0.23 26.00
CA PHE A 232 -18.87 1.21 25.94
C PHE A 232 -20.35 1.56 25.70
N THR A 233 -20.94 1.03 24.63
CA THR A 233 -22.35 1.29 24.29
C THR A 233 -23.31 0.64 25.29
N GLY A 234 -22.98 -0.56 25.78
CA GLY A 234 -23.77 -1.25 26.78
C GLY A 234 -23.89 -0.46 28.09
N PHE A 235 -22.77 0.06 28.60
CA PHE A 235 -22.75 0.88 29.81
C PHE A 235 -23.58 2.15 29.64
N LEU A 236 -23.30 2.94 28.60
CA LEU A 236 -23.98 4.23 28.38
C LEU A 236 -25.49 4.07 28.13
N ASN A 237 -25.89 3.01 27.42
CA ASN A 237 -27.30 2.70 27.19
C ASN A 237 -28.02 2.31 28.49
N ARG A 238 -27.34 1.62 29.41
CA ARG A 238 -27.90 1.28 30.73
C ARG A 238 -28.03 2.52 31.63
N VAL A 239 -27.02 3.38 31.64
CA VAL A 239 -27.05 4.64 32.41
C VAL A 239 -28.13 5.59 31.86
N SER A 240 -28.33 5.63 30.55
CA SER A 240 -29.38 6.43 29.91
C SER A 240 -30.79 5.86 30.09
N GLY A 241 -30.91 4.61 30.54
CA GLY A 241 -32.16 3.88 30.74
C GLY A 241 -32.79 3.31 29.46
N ASN A 242 -32.63 3.96 28.30
CA ASN A 242 -33.10 3.44 27.03
C ASN A 242 -32.27 3.94 25.82
N ARG A 243 -32.56 3.36 24.65
CA ARG A 243 -31.84 3.63 23.39
C ARG A 243 -32.08 5.05 22.86
N GLU A 244 -33.27 5.61 23.03
CA GLU A 244 -33.57 6.98 22.55
C GLU A 244 -32.73 7.99 23.33
N LYS A 245 -32.78 7.93 24.66
CA LYS A 245 -31.97 8.76 25.55
C LYS A 245 -30.47 8.57 25.34
N PHE A 246 -30.03 7.36 24.98
CA PHE A 246 -28.64 7.13 24.60
C PHE A 246 -28.25 7.98 23.38
N TRP A 247 -29.06 8.02 22.32
CA TRP A 247 -28.74 8.82 21.14
C TRP A 247 -28.84 10.33 21.40
N GLU A 248 -29.75 10.75 22.27
CA GLU A 248 -29.87 12.15 22.71
C GLU A 248 -28.66 12.61 23.53
N ASN A 249 -28.24 11.81 24.52
CA ASN A 249 -27.22 12.19 25.49
C ASN A 249 -25.79 11.83 25.03
N HIS A 250 -25.63 10.68 24.37
CA HIS A 250 -24.34 10.06 24.06
C HIS A 250 -24.12 9.79 22.58
N GLY A 251 -24.99 10.29 21.69
CA GLY A 251 -24.81 10.12 20.25
C GLY A 251 -23.49 10.73 19.74
N THR A 252 -23.06 11.84 20.34
CA THR A 252 -21.75 12.46 20.03
C THR A 252 -20.59 11.59 20.53
N ASP A 253 -20.71 11.05 21.75
CA ASP A 253 -19.70 10.16 22.34
C ASP A 253 -19.53 8.88 21.52
N TYR A 254 -20.63 8.34 21.00
CA TYR A 254 -20.60 7.19 20.09
C TYR A 254 -19.82 7.50 18.81
N ILE A 255 -20.02 8.68 18.20
CA ILE A 255 -19.28 9.10 17.00
C ILE A 255 -17.78 9.18 17.30
N HIS A 256 -17.39 9.83 18.40
CA HIS A 256 -16.00 9.92 18.82
C HIS A 256 -15.40 8.55 19.13
N LYS A 257 -16.16 7.65 19.75
CA LYS A 257 -15.73 6.28 20.02
C LYS A 257 -15.51 5.48 18.74
N VAL A 258 -16.39 5.61 17.74
CA VAL A 258 -16.20 4.97 16.43
C VAL A 258 -14.94 5.51 15.72
N ALA A 259 -14.68 6.81 15.82
CA ALA A 259 -13.44 7.40 15.31
C ALA A 259 -12.19 6.91 16.05
N LEU A 260 -12.26 6.75 17.38
CA LEU A 260 -11.18 6.20 18.18
C LEU A 260 -10.85 4.75 17.78
N GLU A 261 -11.87 3.90 17.64
CA GLU A 261 -11.67 2.50 17.21
C GLU A 261 -11.09 2.40 15.79
N TYR A 262 -11.44 3.33 14.91
CA TYR A 262 -10.84 3.44 13.57
C TYR A 262 -9.33 3.70 13.62
N LEU A 263 -8.90 4.65 14.47
CA LEU A 263 -7.48 5.02 14.61
C LEU A 263 -6.66 3.90 15.27
N ARG A 264 -7.27 3.13 16.18
CA ARG A 264 -6.59 2.05 16.91
C ARG A 264 -6.46 0.75 16.13
N THR A 265 -7.34 0.49 15.16
CA THR A 265 -7.30 -0.76 14.40
C THR A 265 -6.38 -0.67 13.17
N THR A 266 -5.59 -1.71 12.92
CA THR A 266 -4.83 -1.90 11.68
C THR A 266 -5.59 -2.75 10.65
N ASN A 267 -6.73 -3.34 11.03
CA ASN A 267 -7.51 -4.21 10.17
C ASN A 267 -8.37 -3.39 9.18
N LYS A 268 -8.10 -3.55 7.87
CA LYS A 268 -8.81 -2.83 6.80
C LYS A 268 -10.32 -3.09 6.79
N GLY A 269 -10.76 -4.33 7.05
CA GLY A 269 -12.18 -4.67 7.11
C GLY A 269 -12.88 -3.96 8.27
N GLN A 270 -12.24 -3.87 9.44
CA GLN A 270 -12.78 -3.12 10.58
C GLN A 270 -12.83 -1.61 10.31
N ARG A 271 -11.80 -1.04 9.67
CA ARG A 271 -11.83 0.36 9.24
C ARG A 271 -12.99 0.67 8.30
N PHE A 272 -13.25 -0.20 7.32
CA PHE A 272 -14.41 -0.08 6.44
C PHE A 272 -15.72 -0.11 7.25
N ASN A 273 -15.85 -1.04 8.21
CA ASN A 273 -17.04 -1.14 9.05
C ASN A 273 -17.27 0.12 9.90
N TYR A 274 -16.23 0.72 10.48
CA TYR A 274 -16.36 1.95 11.26
C TYR A 274 -16.78 3.15 10.41
N ARG A 275 -16.23 3.29 9.20
CA ARG A 275 -16.69 4.32 8.25
C ARG A 275 -18.15 4.12 7.88
N ARG A 276 -18.56 2.87 7.62
CA ARG A 276 -19.95 2.54 7.31
C ARG A 276 -20.88 2.89 8.47
N ARG A 277 -20.50 2.58 9.72
CA ARG A 277 -21.27 2.96 10.91
C ARG A 277 -21.48 4.46 11.05
N LEU A 278 -20.46 5.28 10.78
CA LEU A 278 -20.64 6.74 10.82
C LEU A 278 -21.57 7.26 9.73
N LYS A 279 -21.53 6.68 8.53
CA LYS A 279 -22.51 6.99 7.48
C LYS A 279 -23.93 6.62 7.91
N GLU A 280 -24.10 5.42 8.46
CA GLU A 280 -25.40 4.96 8.99
C GLU A 280 -25.91 5.91 10.10
N VAL A 281 -25.04 6.41 10.98
CA VAL A 281 -25.43 7.44 11.98
C VAL A 281 -25.87 8.73 11.31
N ALA A 282 -25.14 9.20 10.29
CA ALA A 282 -25.51 10.42 9.57
C ALA A 282 -26.86 10.30 8.85
N ASP A 283 -27.17 9.12 8.32
CA ASP A 283 -28.41 8.85 7.60
C ASP A 283 -29.59 8.64 8.57
N THR A 284 -29.35 8.09 9.76
CA THR A 284 -30.41 7.68 10.71
C THR A 284 -30.71 8.75 11.76
N HIS A 285 -29.74 9.59 12.11
CA HIS A 285 -29.85 10.59 13.17
C HIS A 285 -29.52 11.99 12.62
N GLU A 286 -30.53 12.68 12.12
CA GLU A 286 -30.40 13.98 11.44
C GLU A 286 -29.67 15.03 12.30
N ASN A 287 -29.96 15.07 13.60
CA ASN A 287 -29.31 15.96 14.56
C ASN A 287 -27.81 15.66 14.78
N LEU A 288 -27.34 14.48 14.37
CA LEU A 288 -25.94 14.03 14.47
C LEU A 288 -25.22 14.00 13.12
N ALA A 289 -25.93 14.20 12.01
CA ALA A 289 -25.37 14.08 10.66
C ALA A 289 -24.16 15.00 10.41
N GLY A 290 -24.23 16.24 10.90
CA GLY A 290 -23.12 17.19 10.82
C GLY A 290 -21.87 16.67 11.55
N LYS A 291 -22.02 16.19 12.79
CA LYS A 291 -20.92 15.66 13.60
C LYS A 291 -20.34 14.37 13.01
N ALA A 292 -21.19 13.46 12.51
CA ALA A 292 -20.74 12.22 11.88
C ALA A 292 -19.94 12.50 10.59
N THR A 293 -20.38 13.46 9.80
CA THR A 293 -19.68 13.90 8.58
C THR A 293 -18.36 14.59 8.92
N GLU A 294 -18.35 15.45 9.93
CA GLU A 294 -17.12 16.07 10.45
C GLU A 294 -16.13 14.99 10.90
N ALA A 295 -16.58 13.98 11.64
CA ALA A 295 -15.72 12.90 12.09
C ALA A 295 -15.12 12.07 10.94
N LEU A 296 -15.92 11.77 9.91
CA LEU A 296 -15.45 11.12 8.69
C LEU A 296 -14.35 11.95 7.99
N ASN A 297 -14.53 13.27 7.90
CA ASN A 297 -13.61 14.16 7.20
C ASN A 297 -12.34 14.47 8.00
N LYS A 298 -12.46 14.64 9.33
CA LYS A 298 -11.36 15.00 10.23
C LYS A 298 -10.50 13.78 10.55
N TRP A 299 -11.12 12.66 10.90
CA TRP A 299 -10.44 11.51 11.51
C TRP A 299 -10.16 10.36 10.53
N MET A 300 -10.97 10.22 9.47
CA MET A 300 -10.95 9.04 8.60
C MET A 300 -10.52 9.33 7.16
N LYS A 301 -9.62 10.30 6.94
CA LYS A 301 -9.23 10.75 5.60
C LYS A 301 -8.30 9.80 4.79
N TYR A 302 -8.08 8.57 5.27
CA TYR A 302 -7.12 7.61 4.68
C TYR A 302 -7.66 6.19 4.67
#